data_AF-A0A397TFT4-F1
#
_entry.id   AF-A0A397TFT4-F1
#
_cell.length_a   1.000
_cell.length_b   1.000
_cell.length_c   1.000
_cell.angle_alpha   90.00
_cell.angle_beta   90.00
_cell.angle_gamma   90.00
#
_symmetry.space_group_name_H-M   'P 1'
#
loop_
_entity.id
_entity.type
_entity.pdbx_description
1 polymer ?
#
loop_
_entity_poly.entity_id
_entity_poly.type
_entity_poly.pdbx_seq_one_letter_code
_entity_poly.pdbx_strand_id
1 'polypeptide(L)'
;MSTIREESVWATIHRAYALIDYNIQNNVEKRHEFKQRTVLADKSLTKDEKSYAINLLNKDYDEFKILNNEGTKRICENCKVECLATLYCEYCVRNYLKTKFSNWTSGNNDIDNLIQK
;
A
#
# COMPACT_ATOMS: atom_id res chain seq x y z
N MET A 1 0.56 -2.76 24.55
CA MET A 1 0.97 -2.34 23.19
C MET A 1 2.24 -1.54 23.36
N SER A 2 3.36 -1.99 22.80
CA SER A 2 4.63 -1.26 22.92
C SER A 2 4.61 -0.02 22.03
N THR A 3 5.24 1.07 22.48
CA THR A 3 5.38 2.28 21.64
C THR A 3 6.25 1.94 20.44
N ILE A 4 5.69 2.07 19.23
CA ILE A 4 6.42 1.83 17.97
C ILE A 4 7.43 2.96 17.75
N ARG A 5 8.70 2.62 17.55
CA ARG A 5 9.73 3.61 17.17
C ARG A 5 9.71 3.78 15.65
N GLU A 6 8.93 4.75 15.18
CA GLU A 6 8.72 4.96 13.75
C GLU A 6 10.02 5.23 12.97
N GLU A 7 10.96 5.99 13.54
CA GLU A 7 12.27 6.25 12.91
C GLU A 7 13.05 4.96 12.63
N SER A 8 13.04 4.02 13.59
CA SER A 8 13.71 2.73 13.43
C SER A 8 13.05 1.89 12.34
N VAL A 9 11.72 1.89 12.29
CA VAL A 9 10.96 1.19 11.25
C VAL A 9 11.29 1.75 9.87
N TRP A 10 11.22 3.06 9.70
CA TRP A 10 11.50 3.71 8.42
C TRP A 10 12.95 3.52 7.99
N ALA A 11 13.91 3.57 8.92
CA ALA A 11 15.31 3.26 8.63
C ALA A 11 15.48 1.83 8.07
N THR A 12 14.85 0.83 8.70
CA THR A 12 14.90 -0.57 8.22
C THR A 12 14.21 -0.72 6.86
N ILE A 13 13.05 -0.07 6.65
CA ILE A 13 12.36 -0.08 5.36
C ILE A 13 13.24 0.54 4.27
N HIS A 14 13.77 1.76 4.47
CA HIS A 14 14.64 2.43 3.51
C HIS A 14 15.88 1.59 3.18
N ARG A 15 16.50 0.96 4.19
CA ARG A 15 17.59 0.00 3.95
C ARG A 15 17.14 -1.16 3.08
N ALA A 16 15.96 -1.73 3.32
CA ALA A 16 15.42 -2.81 2.51
C ALA A 16 15.21 -2.41 1.04
N TYR A 17 14.79 -1.16 0.76
CA TYR A 17 14.74 -0.63 -0.61
C TYR A 17 16.13 -0.45 -1.22
N ALA A 18 17.07 0.12 -0.46
CA ALA A 18 18.43 0.37 -0.94
C ALA A 18 19.20 -0.92 -1.28
N LEU A 19 18.84 -2.03 -0.65
CA LEU A 19 19.45 -3.35 -0.87
C LEU A 19 18.87 -4.13 -2.07
N ILE A 20 17.87 -3.59 -2.77
CA ILE A 20 17.28 -4.26 -3.94
C ILE A 20 18.30 -4.32 -5.08
N ASP A 21 18.61 -5.53 -5.54
CA ASP A 21 19.29 -5.75 -6.80
C ASP A 21 18.22 -6.01 -7.87
N TYR A 22 18.04 -5.05 -8.78
CA TYR A 22 17.03 -5.14 -9.84
C TYR A 22 17.30 -6.26 -10.86
N ASN A 23 18.51 -6.83 -10.92
CA ASN A 23 18.80 -8.00 -11.74
C ASN A 23 18.29 -9.29 -11.07
N ILE A 24 18.30 -9.35 -9.73
CA ILE A 24 17.84 -10.51 -8.96
C ILE A 24 16.34 -10.39 -8.64
N GLN A 25 15.94 -9.29 -7.98
CA GLN A 25 14.54 -8.95 -7.71
C GLN A 25 13.94 -8.18 -8.89
N ASN A 26 13.88 -8.86 -10.03
CA ASN A 26 13.56 -8.25 -11.31
C ASN A 26 12.08 -7.92 -11.55
N ASN A 27 11.17 -8.35 -10.68
CA ASN A 27 9.74 -8.02 -10.75
C ASN A 27 9.21 -7.49 -9.40
N VAL A 28 8.01 -6.90 -9.41
CA VAL A 28 7.42 -6.24 -8.23
C VAL A 28 7.22 -7.22 -7.07
N GLU A 29 6.77 -8.45 -7.35
CA GLU A 29 6.54 -9.50 -6.35
C GLU A 29 7.84 -9.88 -5.62
N LYS A 30 8.92 -10.19 -6.36
CA LYS A 30 10.23 -10.51 -5.77
C LYS A 30 10.79 -9.36 -4.95
N ARG A 31 10.59 -8.11 -5.40
CA ARG A 31 11.00 -6.91 -4.63
C ARG A 31 10.23 -6.83 -3.32
N HIS A 32 8.92 -7.08 -3.36
CA HIS A 32 8.08 -7.06 -2.16
C HIS A 32 8.49 -8.15 -1.16
N GLU A 33 8.65 -9.40 -1.62
CA GLU A 33 9.12 -10.50 -0.77
C GLU A 33 10.50 -10.22 -0.15
N PHE A 34 11.42 -9.67 -0.93
CA PHE A 34 12.76 -9.32 -0.45
C PHE A 34 12.71 -8.24 0.64
N LYS A 35 11.90 -7.19 0.45
CA LYS A 35 11.70 -6.15 1.47
C LYS A 35 11.15 -6.75 2.77
N GLN A 36 10.13 -7.62 2.67
CA GLN A 36 9.55 -8.29 3.84
C GLN A 36 10.58 -9.16 4.58
N ARG A 37 11.34 -10.00 3.85
CA ARG A 37 12.40 -10.85 4.45
C ARG A 37 13.45 -10.00 5.15
N THR A 38 13.85 -8.88 4.57
CA THR A 38 14.84 -7.96 5.15
C THR A 38 14.34 -7.35 6.47
N VAL A 39 13.07 -6.89 6.51
CA VAL A 39 12.44 -6.37 7.73
C VAL A 39 12.32 -7.45 8.80
N LEU A 40 11.88 -8.64 8.43
CA LEU A 40 11.68 -9.75 9.38
C LEU A 40 13.00 -10.25 9.98
N ALA A 41 14.09 -10.21 9.20
CA ALA A 41 15.43 -10.60 9.66
C ALA A 41 16.09 -9.56 10.58
N ASP A 42 15.60 -8.32 10.62
CA ASP A 42 16.19 -7.27 11.45
C ASP A 42 15.98 -7.56 12.95
N LYS A 43 17.08 -7.74 13.68
CA LYS A 43 17.04 -8.04 15.13
C LYS A 43 16.81 -6.80 16.00
N SER A 44 16.96 -5.60 15.43
CA SER A 44 16.77 -4.33 16.15
C SER A 44 15.30 -3.94 16.33
N LEU A 45 14.41 -4.52 15.53
CA LEU A 45 12.97 -4.28 15.59
C LEU A 45 12.28 -5.27 16.52
N THR A 46 11.32 -4.77 17.31
CA THR A 46 10.39 -5.61 18.07
C THR A 46 9.40 -6.32 17.16
N LYS A 47 8.65 -7.29 17.69
CA LYS A 47 7.59 -7.98 16.94
C LYS A 47 6.51 -7.00 16.45
N ASP A 48 6.11 -6.06 17.30
CA ASP A 48 5.11 -5.04 16.97
C ASP A 48 5.62 -4.13 15.85
N GLU A 49 6.89 -3.69 15.94
CA GLU A 49 7.54 -2.86 14.91
C GLU A 49 7.66 -3.59 13.57
N LYS A 50 8.01 -4.89 13.57
CA LYS A 50 8.02 -5.71 12.36
C LYS A 50 6.64 -5.82 11.73
N SER A 51 5.62 -6.08 12.54
CA SER A 51 4.23 -6.15 12.04
C SER A 51 3.80 -4.82 11.41
N TYR A 52 4.13 -3.70 12.05
CA TYR A 52 3.85 -2.37 11.53
C TYR A 52 4.58 -2.10 10.21
N ALA A 53 5.88 -2.41 10.14
CA ALA A 53 6.69 -2.27 8.93
C ALA A 53 6.17 -3.12 7.77
N ILE A 54 5.77 -4.38 8.03
CA ILE A 54 5.17 -5.26 7.02
C ILE A 54 3.84 -4.69 6.51
N ASN A 55 3.01 -4.14 7.38
CA ASN A 55 1.77 -3.49 6.96
C ASN A 55 2.03 -2.29 6.03
N LEU A 56 3.06 -1.47 6.32
CA LEU A 56 3.47 -0.39 5.42
C LEU A 56 3.93 -0.92 4.06
N LEU A 57 4.78 -1.94 4.05
CA LEU A 57 5.25 -2.57 2.81
C LEU A 57 4.12 -3.20 1.98
N ASN A 58 3.09 -3.74 2.64
CA ASN A 58 1.93 -4.33 1.96
C ASN A 58 1.05 -3.25 1.31
N LYS A 59 0.88 -2.10 1.96
CA LYS A 59 0.17 -0.95 1.39
C LYS A 59 0.89 -0.42 0.15
N ASP A 60 2.20 -0.22 0.25
CA ASP A 60 3.07 0.17 -0.87
C ASP A 60 2.99 -0.83 -2.03
N TYR A 61 3.00 -2.13 -1.73
CA TYR A 61 2.89 -3.16 -2.75
C TYR A 61 1.54 -3.15 -3.47
N ASP A 62 0.44 -2.97 -2.75
CA ASP A 62 -0.87 -2.81 -3.35
C ASP A 62 -0.94 -1.58 -4.26
N GLU A 63 -0.35 -0.46 -3.84
CA GLU A 63 -0.24 0.75 -4.66
C GLU A 63 0.56 0.49 -5.94
N PHE A 64 1.74 -0.14 -5.85
CA PHE A 64 2.54 -0.49 -7.03
C PHE A 64 1.81 -1.42 -8.00
N LYS A 65 1.10 -2.43 -7.50
CA LYS A 65 0.30 -3.33 -8.35
C LYS A 65 -0.74 -2.53 -9.14
N ILE A 66 -1.45 -1.60 -8.48
CA ILE A 66 -2.46 -0.76 -9.13
C ILE A 66 -1.83 0.20 -10.14
N LEU A 67 -0.76 0.91 -9.77
CA LEU A 67 -0.10 1.90 -10.63
C LEU A 67 0.49 1.27 -11.89
N ASN A 68 1.13 0.11 -11.76
CA ASN A 68 1.75 -0.58 -12.87
C ASN A 68 0.78 -1.51 -13.61
N ASN A 69 -0.43 -1.73 -13.07
CA ASN A 69 -1.39 -2.73 -13.54
C ASN A 69 -0.76 -4.13 -13.66
N GLU A 70 0.06 -4.49 -12.67
CA GLU A 70 0.85 -5.72 -12.62
C GLU A 70 0.58 -6.52 -11.34
N GLY A 71 0.81 -7.83 -11.40
CA GLY A 71 0.68 -8.74 -10.26
C GLY A 71 -0.58 -9.58 -10.28
N THR A 72 -0.71 -10.43 -9.25
CA THR A 72 -1.83 -11.36 -9.13
C THR A 72 -3.11 -10.63 -8.80
N LYS A 73 -4.11 -10.84 -9.63
CA LYS A 73 -5.45 -10.32 -9.41
C LYS A 73 -6.29 -11.29 -8.58
N ARG A 74 -7.34 -10.75 -7.94
CA ARG A 74 -8.33 -11.53 -7.18
C ARG A 74 -9.73 -11.03 -7.48
N ILE A 75 -10.73 -11.88 -7.27
CA ILE A 75 -12.13 -11.44 -7.35
C ILE A 75 -12.50 -10.77 -6.03
N CYS A 76 -12.94 -9.52 -6.08
CA CYS A 76 -13.42 -8.83 -4.89
C CYS A 76 -14.73 -9.46 -4.39
N GLU A 77 -14.78 -9.79 -3.10
CA GLU A 77 -15.97 -10.39 -2.49
C GLU A 77 -17.19 -9.46 -2.49
N ASN A 78 -16.97 -8.13 -2.45
CA ASN A 78 -18.04 -7.14 -2.39
C ASN A 78 -18.59 -6.80 -3.79
N CYS A 79 -17.74 -6.32 -4.71
CA CYS A 79 -18.19 -5.87 -6.03
C CYS A 79 -18.11 -6.93 -7.13
N LYS A 80 -17.58 -8.13 -6.86
CA LYS A 80 -17.45 -9.25 -7.81
C LYS A 80 -16.62 -8.93 -9.07
N VAL A 81 -15.81 -7.87 -9.03
CA VAL A 81 -14.89 -7.47 -10.09
C VAL A 81 -13.48 -7.93 -9.73
N GLU A 82 -12.70 -8.27 -10.76
CA GLU A 82 -11.29 -8.59 -10.65
C GLU A 82 -10.49 -7.34 -10.24
N CYS A 83 -9.79 -7.39 -9.11
CA CYS A 83 -9.02 -6.29 -8.54
C CYS A 83 -7.57 -6.70 -8.21
N LEU A 84 -6.67 -5.72 -8.16
CA LEU A 84 -5.23 -5.92 -7.98
C LEU A 84 -4.80 -5.82 -6.51
N ALA A 85 -5.35 -4.87 -5.75
CA ALA A 85 -4.96 -4.72 -4.35
C ALA A 85 -5.45 -5.88 -3.49
N THR A 86 -4.64 -6.27 -2.50
CA THR A 86 -4.93 -7.35 -1.56
C THR A 86 -5.66 -6.82 -0.32
N LEU A 87 -5.21 -5.71 0.23
CA LEU A 87 -5.73 -5.10 1.47
C LEU A 87 -7.07 -4.39 1.27
N TYR A 88 -7.33 -3.91 0.05
CA TYR A 88 -8.58 -3.25 -0.32
C TYR A 88 -8.94 -3.57 -1.77
N CYS A 89 -10.11 -3.12 -2.23
CA CYS A 89 -10.50 -3.20 -3.63
C CYS A 89 -10.53 -1.78 -4.21
N GLU A 90 -9.64 -1.51 -5.16
CA GLU A 90 -9.54 -0.19 -5.81
C GLU A 90 -10.84 0.19 -6.53
N TYR A 91 -11.62 -0.77 -7.02
CA TYR A 91 -12.93 -0.51 -7.62
C TYR A 91 -13.99 -0.15 -6.59
N CYS A 92 -14.03 -0.85 -5.44
CA CYS A 92 -14.96 -0.49 -4.37
C CYS A 92 -14.70 0.93 -3.87
N VAL A 93 -13.42 1.29 -3.66
CA VAL A 93 -13.03 2.64 -3.24
C VAL A 93 -13.44 3.66 -4.29
N ARG A 94 -13.11 3.43 -5.57
CA ARG A 94 -13.50 4.33 -6.67
C ARG A 94 -15.01 4.49 -6.78
N ASN A 95 -15.78 3.41 -6.65
CA ASN A 95 -17.23 3.46 -6.71
C ASN A 95 -17.82 4.23 -5.52
N TYR A 96 -17.34 3.97 -4.30
CA TYR A 96 -17.74 4.74 -3.12
C TYR A 96 -17.48 6.24 -3.34
N LEU A 97 -16.26 6.59 -3.75
CA LEU A 97 -15.88 7.99 -4.02
C LEU A 97 -16.77 8.60 -5.10
N LYS A 98 -16.97 7.94 -6.25
CA LYS A 98 -17.86 8.43 -7.33
C LYS A 98 -19.29 8.71 -6.83
N THR A 99 -19.87 7.83 -6.02
CA THR A 99 -21.25 8.01 -5.50
C THR A 99 -21.37 9.13 -4.48
N LYS A 100 -20.27 9.50 -3.82
CA LYS A 100 -20.23 10.56 -2.81
C LYS A 100 -19.64 11.86 -3.33
N PHE A 101 -19.05 11.84 -4.53
CA PHE A 101 -18.31 12.96 -5.10
C PHE A 101 -19.15 14.23 -5.21
N SER A 102 -20.39 14.10 -5.70
CA SER A 102 -21.33 15.22 -5.83
C SER A 102 -21.81 15.80 -4.50
N ASN A 103 -21.67 15.06 -3.40
CA ASN A 103 -22.08 15.47 -2.05
C ASN A 103 -20.88 15.85 -1.17
N TRP A 104 -19.65 15.75 -1.69
CA TRP A 104 -18.45 16.04 -0.92
C TRP A 104 -18.15 17.54 -0.96
N THR A 105 -17.92 18.13 0.20
CA THR A 105 -17.45 19.51 0.35
C THR A 105 -16.03 19.50 0.89
N SER A 106 -15.16 20.22 0.20
CA SER A 106 -13.76 20.46 0.55
C SER A 106 -13.59 21.63 1.53
N GLY A 107 -14.66 22.40 1.77
CA GLY A 107 -14.61 23.68 2.47
C GLY A 107 -14.05 24.82 1.62
N ASN A 108 -13.80 24.60 0.32
CA ASN A 108 -13.39 25.60 -0.65
C ASN A 108 -14.39 25.65 -1.80
N ASN A 109 -15.04 26.80 -2.00
CA ASN A 109 -16.09 26.96 -3.00
C ASN A 109 -15.61 26.72 -4.44
N ASP A 110 -14.37 27.09 -4.78
CA ASP A 110 -13.84 26.88 -6.13
C ASP A 110 -13.65 25.39 -6.42
N ILE A 111 -13.12 24.65 -5.46
CA ILE A 111 -12.97 23.19 -5.55
C ILE A 111 -14.34 22.51 -5.55
N ASP A 112 -15.26 22.94 -4.68
CA ASP A 112 -16.62 22.39 -4.61
C ASP A 112 -17.37 22.60 -5.93
N ASN A 113 -17.24 23.78 -6.55
CA ASN A 113 -17.79 24.07 -7.87
C ASN A 113 -17.19 23.22 -9.00
N LEU A 114 -15.97 22.70 -8.84
CA LEU A 114 -15.35 21.81 -9.81
C LEU A 114 -15.80 20.35 -9.65
N ILE A 115 -16.03 19.90 -8.40
CA ILE A 115 -16.30 18.49 -8.09
C ILE A 115 -17.79 18.15 -7.95
N GLN A 116 -18.65 19.11 -7.59
CA GLN A 116 -20.09 18.90 -7.36
C GLN A 116 -20.95 19.12 -8.62
N LYS A 117 -20.35 19.07 -9.81
CA LYS A 117 -21.04 19.17 -11.10
C LYS A 117 -21.68 17.86 -11.55
#